data_AF-D3S7T2-F1
#
_entry.id   AF-D3S7T2-F1
#
_cell.length_a   1.000
_cell.length_b   1.000
_cell.length_c   1.000
_cell.angle_alpha   90.00
_cell.angle_beta   90.00
_cell.angle_gamma   90.00
#
_symmetry.space_group_name_H-M   'P 1'
#
loop_
_entity.id
_entity.type
_entity.pdbx_description
1 polymer ?
#
loop_
_entity_poly.entity_id
_entity_poly.type
_entity_poly.pdbx_seq_one_letter_code
_entity_poly.pdbx_strand_id
1 'polypeptide(L)'
;MAFDKICDEIILDYEDAKDFAYILKLSYLNEFEKIKNLNLDKFGIVEKDDLLFYGKNYPLFKSLLFFNEIPVFREEKESILFLKNIELSPRNTLNSLTYDEKIRLGNEFLKRCINIVPKEYISDIPQLIFGKEYYFKGVCLKEYVSALNGLYKIGKKNKVKKLIINRELPDEKDVKKYKKKLAKKISLFKKKLDNYEINYFNLKFNNKNFKCQYIYVRQSIWDKILSLFGEEIELKYYPTLVNVAYSHEKVDFLRPLFIFVNKGDISVYAKVPKLIYLKDGLTLNHLNLRGKCIYFGNWEKERFLEIIEKGVL
;
A
#
# COMPACT_ATOMS: atom_id res chain seq x y z
N MET A 1 -10.97 -13.07 -5.07
CA MET A 1 -9.79 -13.20 -5.97
C MET A 1 -9.02 -11.88 -5.99
N ALA A 2 -7.72 -11.90 -6.28
CA ALA A 2 -6.82 -10.75 -6.23
C ALA A 2 -6.23 -10.44 -7.62
N PHE A 3 -5.63 -9.27 -7.80
CA PHE A 3 -5.15 -8.77 -9.11
C PHE A 3 -3.98 -9.59 -9.68
N ASP A 4 -3.16 -10.19 -8.83
CA ASP A 4 -2.16 -11.18 -9.22
C ASP A 4 -2.75 -12.35 -10.00
N LYS A 5 -3.94 -12.85 -9.63
CA LYS A 5 -4.60 -13.96 -10.35
C LYS A 5 -4.99 -13.62 -11.78
N ILE A 6 -5.40 -12.37 -12.05
CA ILE A 6 -5.68 -11.97 -13.45
C ILE A 6 -4.39 -11.83 -14.25
N CYS A 7 -3.28 -11.46 -13.61
CA CYS A 7 -1.98 -11.47 -14.26
C CYS A 7 -1.54 -12.90 -14.57
N ASP A 8 -1.73 -13.85 -13.64
CA ASP A 8 -1.44 -15.27 -13.85
C ASP A 8 -2.22 -15.87 -15.01
N GLU A 9 -3.53 -15.59 -15.10
CA GLU A 9 -4.36 -15.98 -16.25
C GLU A 9 -3.77 -15.43 -17.56
N ILE A 10 -3.32 -14.17 -17.59
CA ILE A 10 -2.77 -13.57 -18.83
C ILE A 10 -1.40 -14.15 -19.18
N ILE A 11 -0.56 -14.40 -18.18
CA ILE A 11 0.77 -14.99 -18.36
C ILE A 11 0.67 -16.39 -18.98
N LEU A 12 -0.34 -17.18 -18.59
CA LEU A 12 -0.55 -18.53 -19.10
C LEU A 12 -1.19 -18.53 -20.50
N ASP A 13 -2.14 -17.63 -20.75
CA ASP A 13 -3.01 -17.73 -21.93
C ASP A 13 -2.61 -16.79 -23.10
N TYR A 14 -1.74 -15.80 -22.90
CA TYR A 14 -1.46 -14.74 -23.89
C TYR A 14 0.03 -14.46 -24.04
N GLU A 15 0.66 -15.12 -25.00
CA GLU A 15 2.11 -15.03 -25.26
C GLU A 15 2.59 -13.58 -25.46
N ASP A 16 1.86 -12.78 -26.25
CA ASP A 16 2.23 -11.38 -26.54
C ASP A 16 2.10 -10.43 -25.34
N ALA A 17 1.36 -10.82 -24.31
CA ALA A 17 1.07 -10.01 -23.13
C ALA A 17 1.76 -10.53 -21.86
N LYS A 18 2.40 -11.71 -21.89
CA LYS A 18 2.91 -12.40 -20.71
C LYS A 18 3.93 -11.57 -19.92
N ASP A 19 4.89 -10.97 -20.61
CA ASP A 19 5.97 -10.19 -19.99
C ASP A 19 5.41 -8.93 -19.32
N PHE A 20 4.49 -8.24 -20.00
CA PHE A 20 3.83 -7.05 -19.46
C PHE A 20 2.99 -7.41 -18.23
N ALA A 21 2.19 -8.47 -18.32
CA ALA A 21 1.40 -8.96 -17.18
C ALA A 21 2.30 -9.38 -16.01
N TYR A 22 3.46 -9.97 -16.26
CA TYR A 22 4.46 -10.29 -15.24
C TYR A 22 5.01 -9.03 -14.56
N ILE A 23 5.38 -7.99 -15.31
CA ILE A 23 5.79 -6.69 -14.76
C ILE A 23 4.70 -6.09 -13.86
N LEU A 24 3.43 -6.15 -14.29
CA LEU A 24 2.30 -5.65 -13.48
C LEU A 24 2.09 -6.47 -12.21
N LYS A 25 2.27 -7.80 -12.28
CA LYS A 25 2.23 -8.69 -11.11
C LYS A 25 3.32 -8.34 -10.09
N LEU A 26 4.56 -8.19 -10.53
CA LEU A 26 5.68 -7.80 -9.66
C LEU A 26 5.43 -6.43 -9.02
N SER A 27 4.93 -5.48 -9.81
CA SER A 27 4.55 -4.15 -9.32
C SER A 27 3.43 -4.21 -8.26
N TYR A 28 2.43 -5.08 -8.45
CA TYR A 28 1.35 -5.30 -7.48
C TYR A 28 1.86 -5.91 -6.16
N LEU A 29 2.82 -6.84 -6.25
CA LEU A 29 3.43 -7.51 -5.09
C LEU A 29 4.53 -6.68 -4.42
N ASN A 30 4.90 -5.53 -4.99
CA ASN A 30 6.01 -4.66 -4.61
C ASN A 30 7.41 -5.29 -4.76
N GLU A 31 7.59 -6.16 -5.76
CA GLU A 31 8.87 -6.84 -6.06
C GLU A 31 9.68 -6.08 -7.14
N PHE A 32 9.88 -4.78 -6.94
CA PHE A 32 10.51 -3.88 -7.93
C PHE A 32 11.96 -4.24 -8.26
N GLU A 33 12.67 -4.93 -7.37
CA GLU A 33 14.01 -5.46 -7.62
C GLU A 33 14.04 -6.46 -8.77
N LYS A 34 12.98 -7.25 -8.95
CA LYS A 34 12.88 -8.25 -10.02
C LYS A 34 12.54 -7.61 -11.37
N ILE A 35 11.98 -6.40 -11.36
CA ILE A 35 11.64 -5.64 -12.57
C ILE A 35 12.90 -5.15 -13.30
N LYS A 36 14.00 -4.88 -12.57
CA LYS A 36 15.24 -4.33 -13.12
C LYS A 36 15.88 -5.18 -14.23
N ASN A 37 15.62 -6.49 -14.22
CA ASN A 37 16.19 -7.44 -15.17
C ASN A 37 15.29 -7.69 -16.39
N LEU A 38 14.18 -6.95 -16.53
CA LEU A 38 13.20 -7.13 -17.61
C LEU A 38 13.38 -6.06 -18.70
N ASN A 39 12.98 -6.40 -19.93
CA ASN A 39 12.99 -5.46 -21.04
C ASN A 39 11.81 -4.47 -20.94
N LEU A 40 12.00 -3.38 -20.21
CA LEU A 40 10.99 -2.35 -19.97
C LEU A 40 10.71 -1.48 -21.20
N ASP A 41 11.74 -1.23 -22.02
CA ASP A 41 11.67 -0.40 -23.22
C ASP A 41 10.70 -0.98 -24.26
N LYS A 42 10.65 -2.32 -24.38
CA LYS A 42 9.66 -3.06 -25.20
C LYS A 42 8.21 -2.64 -24.90
N PHE A 43 7.93 -2.18 -23.69
CA PHE A 43 6.59 -1.78 -23.23
C PHE A 43 6.43 -0.27 -23.07
N GLY A 44 7.44 0.53 -23.43
CA GLY A 44 7.44 1.97 -23.20
C GLY A 44 7.36 2.33 -21.71
N ILE A 45 7.94 1.49 -20.85
CA ILE A 45 8.06 1.76 -19.41
C ILE A 45 9.39 2.46 -19.17
N VAL A 46 9.34 3.68 -18.66
CA VAL A 46 10.52 4.51 -18.39
C VAL A 46 10.85 4.49 -16.90
N GLU A 47 12.10 4.23 -16.57
CA GLU A 47 12.64 4.37 -15.21
C GLU A 47 13.15 5.81 -14.99
N LYS A 48 12.86 6.39 -13.81
CA LYS A 48 13.32 7.73 -13.42
C LYS A 48 13.68 7.78 -11.94
N ASP A 49 14.73 8.52 -11.59
CA ASP A 49 14.95 8.94 -10.21
C ASP A 49 13.89 9.97 -9.81
N ASP A 50 13.21 9.74 -8.69
CA ASP A 50 12.06 10.53 -8.26
C ASP A 50 11.79 10.39 -6.75
N LEU A 51 10.86 11.20 -6.25
CA LEU A 51 10.33 11.05 -4.90
C LEU A 51 9.39 9.85 -4.83
N LEU A 52 9.59 8.91 -3.91
CA LEU A 52 8.79 7.67 -3.78
C LEU A 52 7.38 7.87 -3.20
N PHE A 53 6.91 9.12 -3.16
CA PHE A 53 5.57 9.48 -2.70
C PHE A 53 4.49 8.97 -3.66
N TYR A 54 3.42 8.41 -3.09
CA TYR A 54 2.24 8.04 -3.84
C TYR A 54 1.43 9.29 -4.21
N GLY A 55 0.77 9.25 -5.37
CA GLY A 55 -0.09 10.34 -5.82
C GLY A 55 0.66 11.35 -6.67
N LYS A 56 1.39 10.89 -7.68
CA LYS A 56 2.19 11.71 -8.60
C LYS A 56 1.41 12.83 -9.27
N ASN A 57 0.13 12.56 -9.55
CA ASN A 57 -0.82 13.50 -10.16
C ASN A 57 -1.86 14.07 -9.16
N TYR A 58 -1.70 13.84 -7.85
CA TYR A 58 -2.53 14.49 -6.83
C TYR A 58 -1.91 15.84 -6.45
N PRO A 59 -2.71 16.77 -5.90
CA PRO A 59 -2.15 17.93 -5.21
C PRO A 59 -1.10 17.49 -4.17
N LEU A 60 0.05 18.17 -4.14
CA LEU A 60 1.19 17.83 -3.28
C LEU A 60 0.79 17.57 -1.83
N PHE A 61 -0.10 18.40 -1.27
CA PHE A 61 -0.53 18.26 0.13
C PHE A 61 -1.22 16.91 0.42
N LYS A 62 -1.91 16.33 -0.57
CA LYS A 62 -2.51 14.99 -0.45
C LYS A 62 -1.45 13.91 -0.56
N SER A 63 -0.50 14.04 -1.49
CA SER A 63 0.58 13.08 -1.66
C SER A 63 1.45 12.95 -0.41
N LEU A 64 1.74 14.08 0.24
CA LEU A 64 2.41 14.13 1.53
C LEU A 64 1.57 13.50 2.66
N LEU A 65 0.27 13.78 2.70
CA LEU A 65 -0.65 13.19 3.69
C LEU A 65 -0.80 11.66 3.52
N PHE A 66 -0.64 11.14 2.30
CA PHE A 66 -0.71 9.70 2.01
C PHE A 66 0.58 8.96 2.33
N PHE A 67 1.65 9.65 2.73
CA PHE A 67 2.90 9.03 3.13
C PHE A 67 2.78 8.39 4.52
N ASN A 68 2.39 7.10 4.52
CA ASN A 68 2.12 6.33 5.74
C ASN A 68 3.33 5.47 6.20
N GLU A 69 4.55 5.72 5.70
CA GLU A 69 5.75 5.06 6.23
C GLU A 69 6.24 5.74 7.50
N ILE A 70 6.22 7.08 7.50
CA ILE A 70 6.44 7.93 8.67
C ILE A 70 5.32 8.98 8.60
N PRO A 71 4.31 8.94 9.48
CA PRO A 71 3.15 9.84 9.41
C PRO A 71 3.54 11.26 9.86
N VAL A 72 4.29 11.97 9.01
CA VAL A 72 4.78 13.35 9.27
C VAL A 72 3.62 14.33 9.43
N PHE A 73 2.55 14.12 8.66
CA PHE A 73 1.35 14.95 8.68
C PHE A 73 0.13 14.07 8.95
N ARG A 74 -0.72 14.51 9.88
CA ARG A 74 -2.00 13.86 10.20
C ARG A 74 -3.18 14.62 9.62
N GLU A 75 -3.01 15.93 9.41
CA GLU A 75 -4.04 16.82 8.85
C GLU A 75 -3.59 17.48 7.54
N GLU A 76 -4.57 17.77 6.67
CA GLU A 76 -4.30 18.48 5.40
C GLU A 76 -3.71 19.87 5.64
N LYS A 77 -4.12 20.55 6.71
CA LYS A 77 -3.61 21.89 7.06
C LYS A 77 -2.10 21.87 7.28
N GLU A 78 -1.56 20.80 7.87
CA GLU A 78 -0.15 20.69 8.24
C GLU A 78 0.70 20.54 6.98
N SER A 79 0.29 19.68 6.05
CA SER A 79 1.01 19.50 4.77
C SER A 79 0.90 20.72 3.87
N ILE A 80 -0.25 21.43 3.89
CA ILE A 80 -0.41 22.73 3.21
C ILE A 80 0.55 23.78 3.78
N LEU A 81 0.62 23.92 5.11
CA LEU A 81 1.48 24.90 5.76
C LEU A 81 2.96 24.59 5.49
N PHE A 82 3.34 23.32 5.59
CA PHE A 82 4.69 22.87 5.23
C PHE A 82 5.09 23.26 3.81
N LEU A 83 4.23 22.98 2.82
CA LEU A 83 4.50 23.30 1.41
C LEU A 83 4.66 24.81 1.19
N LYS A 84 3.81 25.63 1.81
CA LYS A 84 3.91 27.09 1.75
C LYS A 84 5.24 27.60 2.33
N ASN A 85 5.69 27.03 3.44
CA ASN A 85 6.94 27.43 4.10
C ASN A 85 8.19 27.12 3.26
N ILE A 86 8.10 26.16 2.34
CA ILE A 86 9.20 25.81 1.41
C ILE A 86 8.94 26.36 0.01
N GLU A 87 8.03 27.34 -0.11
CA GLU A 87 7.70 28.06 -1.34
C GLU A 87 7.23 27.14 -2.49
N LEU A 88 6.48 26.08 -2.15
CA LEU A 88 5.82 25.22 -3.12
C LEU A 88 4.30 25.40 -3.03
N SER A 89 3.67 25.56 -4.21
CA SER A 89 2.22 25.61 -4.30
C SER A 89 1.61 24.27 -3.87
N PRO A 90 0.72 24.23 -2.87
CA PRO A 90 0.08 22.99 -2.44
C PRO A 90 -0.76 22.32 -3.54
N ARG A 91 -1.21 23.09 -4.53
CA ARG A 91 -2.06 22.62 -5.64
C ARG A 91 -1.27 21.99 -6.78
N ASN A 92 0.05 22.19 -6.85
CA ASN A 92 0.89 21.53 -7.83
C ASN A 92 0.83 20.01 -7.63
N THR A 93 1.25 19.26 -8.63
CA THR A 93 1.44 17.81 -8.54
C THR A 93 2.93 17.49 -8.54
N LEU A 94 3.32 16.30 -8.04
CA LEU A 94 4.73 15.89 -8.10
C LEU A 94 5.25 15.86 -9.54
N ASN A 95 4.42 15.47 -10.51
CA ASN A 95 4.81 15.45 -11.92
C ASN A 95 4.97 16.84 -12.54
N SER A 96 4.35 17.87 -11.97
CA SER A 96 4.51 19.26 -12.43
C SER A 96 5.75 19.96 -11.86
N LEU A 97 6.41 19.38 -10.86
CA LEU A 97 7.61 19.95 -10.26
C LEU A 97 8.84 19.72 -11.14
N THR A 98 9.69 20.73 -11.21
CA THR A 98 11.06 20.62 -11.73
C THR A 98 11.91 19.68 -10.86
N TYR A 99 13.07 19.27 -11.37
CA TYR A 99 13.99 18.44 -10.60
C TYR A 99 14.44 19.11 -9.30
N ASP A 100 14.83 20.39 -9.35
CA ASP A 100 15.30 21.13 -8.17
C ASP A 100 14.20 21.29 -7.12
N GLU A 101 12.95 21.53 -7.55
CA GLU A 101 11.81 21.58 -6.63
C GLU A 101 11.54 20.24 -5.95
N LYS A 102 11.70 19.12 -6.67
CA LYS A 102 11.58 17.78 -6.08
C LYS A 102 12.68 17.51 -5.07
N ILE A 103 13.92 17.89 -5.38
CA ILE A 103 15.05 17.75 -4.44
C ILE A 103 14.81 18.60 -3.19
N ARG A 104 14.37 19.85 -3.35
CA ARG A 104 14.00 20.72 -2.23
C ARG A 104 12.88 20.10 -1.38
N LEU A 105 11.80 19.65 -2.00
CA LEU A 105 10.68 19.00 -1.31
C LEU A 105 11.14 17.76 -0.53
N GLY A 106 11.90 16.88 -1.18
CA GLY A 106 12.42 15.65 -0.57
C GLY A 106 13.32 15.91 0.62
N ASN A 107 14.23 16.88 0.51
CA ASN A 107 15.17 17.22 1.58
C ASN A 107 14.46 17.86 2.78
N GLU A 108 13.52 18.77 2.56
CA GLU A 108 12.73 19.38 3.64
C GLU A 108 11.82 18.36 4.32
N PHE A 109 11.26 17.41 3.56
CA PHE A 109 10.49 16.31 4.12
C PHE A 109 11.37 15.34 4.92
N LEU A 110 12.57 15.00 4.42
CA LEU A 110 13.56 14.18 5.12
C LEU A 110 13.93 14.77 6.49
N LYS A 111 14.18 16.07 6.57
CA LYS A 111 14.44 16.76 7.85
C LYS A 111 13.32 16.55 8.88
N ARG A 112 12.06 16.57 8.43
CA ARG A 112 10.90 16.30 9.31
C ARG A 112 10.88 14.85 9.78
N CYS A 113 11.16 13.90 8.89
CA CYS A 113 11.24 12.48 9.24
C CYS A 113 12.33 12.21 10.30
N ILE A 114 13.51 12.81 10.15
CA ILE A 114 14.64 12.65 11.09
C ILE A 114 14.25 13.06 12.52
N ASN A 115 13.42 14.10 12.67
CA ASN A 115 12.97 14.58 13.98
C ASN A 115 11.92 13.68 14.65
N ILE A 116 11.31 12.76 13.90
CA ILE A 116 10.22 11.89 14.38
C ILE A 116 10.75 10.47 14.67
N VAL A 117 11.76 10.04 13.91
CA VAL A 117 12.23 8.66 13.90
C VAL A 117 13.41 8.47 14.87
N PRO A 118 13.49 7.35 15.62
CA PRO A 118 14.63 7.04 16.47
C PRO A 118 15.96 6.99 15.71
N LYS A 119 17.05 7.34 16.40
CA LYS A 119 18.38 7.54 15.80
C LYS A 119 18.85 6.34 14.98
N GLU A 120 18.55 5.14 15.45
CA GLU A 120 18.99 3.89 14.84
C GLU A 120 18.35 3.61 13.47
N TYR A 121 17.30 4.31 13.06
CA TYR A 121 16.66 4.18 11.74
C TYR A 121 16.96 5.36 10.80
N ILE A 122 17.66 6.40 11.26
CA ILE A 122 17.89 7.63 10.48
C ILE A 122 18.59 7.33 9.14
N SER A 123 19.55 6.40 9.12
CA SER A 123 20.28 6.01 7.91
C SER A 123 19.40 5.41 6.82
N ASP A 124 18.24 4.85 7.18
CA ASP A 124 17.33 4.16 6.27
C ASP A 124 16.25 5.09 5.68
N ILE A 125 16.00 6.25 6.30
CA ILE A 125 14.95 7.20 5.88
C ILE A 125 15.12 7.68 4.43
N PRO A 126 16.32 8.02 3.91
CA PRO A 126 16.46 8.48 2.53
C PRO A 126 15.89 7.50 1.50
N GLN A 127 16.01 6.20 1.74
CA GLN A 127 15.50 5.13 0.86
C GLN A 127 13.96 5.05 0.84
N LEU A 128 13.27 5.71 1.76
CA LEU A 128 11.81 5.84 1.76
C LEU A 128 11.31 7.00 0.90
N ILE A 129 12.17 8.00 0.70
CA ILE A 129 11.81 9.29 0.11
C ILE A 129 12.30 9.36 -1.33
N PHE A 130 13.52 8.89 -1.59
CA PHE A 130 14.18 8.97 -2.89
C PHE A 130 14.42 7.58 -3.46
N GLY A 131 14.28 7.46 -4.77
CA GLY A 131 14.67 6.25 -5.48
C GLY A 131 14.10 6.21 -6.90
N LYS A 132 14.10 5.01 -7.47
CA LYS A 132 13.63 4.78 -8.83
C LYS A 132 12.13 4.52 -8.87
N GLU A 133 11.44 5.24 -9.74
CA GLU A 133 10.03 5.00 -10.11
C GLU A 133 9.91 4.66 -11.59
N TYR A 134 8.92 3.81 -11.90
CA TYR A 134 8.65 3.35 -13.26
C TYR A 134 7.38 4.02 -13.77
N TYR A 135 7.39 4.42 -15.04
CA TYR A 135 6.30 5.16 -15.68
C TYR A 135 5.85 4.50 -16.97
N PHE A 136 4.57 4.16 -17.04
CA PHE A 136 3.93 3.63 -18.24
C PHE A 136 2.99 4.69 -18.82
N LYS A 137 3.23 5.13 -20.07
CA LYS A 137 2.44 6.18 -20.74
C LYS A 137 2.26 7.44 -19.86
N GLY A 138 3.34 7.86 -19.18
CA GLY A 138 3.35 9.03 -18.29
C GLY A 138 2.70 8.83 -16.91
N VAL A 139 2.11 7.66 -16.63
CA VAL A 139 1.51 7.32 -15.33
C VAL A 139 2.49 6.44 -14.54
N CYS A 140 2.70 6.75 -13.25
CA CYS A 140 3.50 5.90 -12.39
C CYS A 140 2.92 4.48 -12.36
N LEU A 141 3.76 3.47 -12.56
CA LEU A 141 3.38 2.08 -12.73
C LEU A 141 2.60 1.54 -11.52
N LYS A 142 2.97 1.95 -10.30
CA LYS A 142 2.22 1.66 -9.06
C LYS A 142 0.79 2.19 -9.10
N GLU A 143 0.60 3.40 -9.65
CA GLU A 143 -0.71 4.03 -9.78
C GLU A 143 -1.53 3.40 -10.90
N TYR A 144 -0.89 3.03 -12.01
CA TYR A 144 -1.50 2.28 -13.09
C TYR A 144 -2.04 0.92 -12.58
N VAL A 145 -1.21 0.16 -11.87
CA VAL A 145 -1.59 -1.12 -11.25
C VAL A 145 -2.67 -0.92 -10.19
N SER A 146 -2.58 0.12 -9.37
CA SER A 146 -3.61 0.49 -8.39
C SER A 146 -4.95 0.77 -9.06
N ALA A 147 -4.96 1.46 -10.21
CA ALA A 147 -6.15 1.74 -10.99
C ALA A 147 -6.77 0.45 -11.57
N LEU A 148 -5.97 -0.42 -12.18
CA LEU A 148 -6.43 -1.71 -12.71
C LEU A 148 -7.01 -2.61 -11.60
N ASN A 149 -6.29 -2.73 -10.48
CA ASN A 149 -6.77 -3.45 -9.29
C ASN A 149 -8.07 -2.83 -8.74
N GLY A 150 -8.20 -1.51 -8.79
CA GLY A 150 -9.43 -0.80 -8.43
C GLY A 150 -10.62 -1.18 -9.31
N LEU A 151 -10.43 -1.20 -10.64
CA LEU A 151 -11.43 -1.65 -11.60
C LEU A 151 -11.81 -3.11 -11.37
N TYR A 152 -10.82 -3.96 -11.13
CA TYR A 152 -11.02 -5.36 -10.79
C TYR A 152 -11.92 -5.52 -9.55
N LYS A 153 -11.63 -4.77 -8.48
CA LYS A 153 -12.43 -4.78 -7.24
C LYS A 153 -13.88 -4.36 -7.44
N ILE A 154 -14.20 -3.57 -8.45
CA ILE A 154 -15.59 -3.17 -8.76
C ILE A 154 -16.25 -4.06 -9.83
N GLY A 155 -15.72 -5.26 -10.08
CA GLY A 155 -16.33 -6.28 -10.93
C GLY A 155 -15.96 -6.17 -12.42
N LYS A 156 -15.01 -5.30 -12.80
CA LYS A 156 -14.66 -5.08 -14.21
C LYS A 156 -13.55 -6.01 -14.72
N LYS A 157 -13.60 -7.31 -14.36
CA LYS A 157 -12.53 -8.29 -14.68
C LYS A 157 -12.18 -8.32 -16.17
N ASN A 158 -13.17 -8.51 -17.05
CA ASN A 158 -12.94 -8.63 -18.50
C ASN A 158 -12.35 -7.34 -19.09
N LYS A 159 -12.77 -6.17 -18.60
CA LYS A 159 -12.19 -4.89 -19.01
C LYS A 159 -10.73 -4.79 -18.59
N VAL A 160 -10.40 -5.16 -17.36
CA VAL A 160 -9.00 -5.17 -16.88
C VAL A 160 -8.15 -6.11 -17.74
N LYS A 161 -8.64 -7.30 -18.07
CA LYS A 161 -7.93 -8.26 -18.94
C LYS A 161 -7.58 -7.64 -20.29
N LYS A 162 -8.58 -7.01 -20.95
CA LYS A 162 -8.39 -6.30 -22.23
C LYS A 162 -7.40 -5.15 -22.12
N LEU A 163 -7.49 -4.33 -21.06
CA LEU A 163 -6.57 -3.21 -20.85
C LEU A 163 -5.11 -3.67 -20.72
N ILE A 164 -4.86 -4.80 -20.04
CA ILE A 164 -3.51 -5.36 -19.90
C ILE A 164 -3.01 -5.89 -21.25
N ILE A 165 -3.79 -6.71 -21.94
CA ILE A 165 -3.43 -7.30 -23.24
C ILE A 165 -3.11 -6.20 -24.28
N ASN A 166 -3.98 -5.19 -24.34
CA ASN A 166 -3.85 -4.08 -25.28
C ASN A 166 -2.90 -2.98 -24.80
N ARG A 167 -2.35 -3.09 -23.58
CA ARG A 167 -1.45 -2.08 -22.97
C ARG A 167 -2.09 -0.69 -22.95
N GLU A 168 -3.33 -0.61 -22.48
CA GLU A 168 -4.15 0.60 -22.45
C GLU A 168 -4.29 1.16 -21.03
N LEU A 169 -4.51 2.47 -20.94
CA LEU A 169 -4.85 3.14 -19.69
C LEU A 169 -6.33 2.95 -19.36
N PRO A 170 -6.71 2.75 -18.08
CA PRO A 170 -8.11 2.69 -17.69
C PRO A 170 -8.80 4.04 -17.85
N ASP A 171 -10.08 4.01 -18.22
CA ASP A 171 -10.93 5.20 -18.30
C ASP A 171 -11.02 5.93 -16.94
N GLU A 172 -10.86 7.26 -16.96
CA GLU A 172 -10.89 8.09 -15.75
C GLU A 172 -12.19 7.98 -14.95
N LYS A 173 -13.36 7.85 -15.61
CA LYS A 173 -14.66 7.74 -14.95
C LYS A 173 -14.71 6.46 -14.10
N ASP A 174 -14.12 5.38 -14.60
CA ASP A 174 -14.04 4.11 -13.88
C ASP A 174 -13.11 4.20 -12.67
N VAL A 175 -11.95 4.84 -12.87
CA VAL A 175 -10.99 5.09 -11.79
C VAL A 175 -11.63 5.98 -10.71
N LYS A 176 -12.33 7.06 -11.09
CA LYS A 176 -13.06 7.95 -10.18
C LYS A 176 -14.16 7.20 -9.41
N LYS A 177 -14.91 6.31 -10.08
CA LYS A 177 -15.94 5.46 -9.45
C LYS A 177 -15.34 4.56 -8.37
N TYR A 178 -14.21 3.92 -8.65
CA TYR A 178 -13.49 3.13 -7.64
C TYR A 178 -12.98 4.00 -6.49
N LYS A 179 -12.30 5.11 -6.79
CA LYS A 179 -11.77 6.03 -5.76
C LYS A 179 -12.86 6.52 -4.81
N LYS A 180 -14.06 6.84 -5.32
CA LYS A 180 -15.22 7.22 -4.49
C LYS A 180 -15.65 6.09 -3.55
N LYS A 181 -15.68 4.84 -4.02
CA LYS A 181 -15.98 3.67 -3.17
C LYS A 181 -14.90 3.45 -2.12
N LEU A 182 -13.62 3.49 -2.52
CA LEU A 182 -12.49 3.33 -1.61
C LEU A 182 -12.49 4.40 -0.51
N ALA A 183 -12.72 5.67 -0.87
CA ALA A 183 -12.78 6.77 0.10
C ALA A 183 -13.86 6.54 1.17
N LYS A 184 -15.04 6.06 0.79
CA LYS A 184 -16.10 5.66 1.74
C LYS A 184 -15.62 4.56 2.69
N LYS A 185 -14.94 3.53 2.18
CA LYS A 185 -14.42 2.43 3.00
C LYS A 185 -13.29 2.88 3.92
N ILE A 186 -12.41 3.77 3.47
CA ILE A 186 -11.37 4.40 4.30
C ILE A 186 -12.02 5.20 5.45
N SER A 187 -13.01 6.04 5.14
CA SER A 187 -13.70 6.84 6.16
C SER A 187 -14.39 5.96 7.20
N LEU A 188 -15.09 4.90 6.76
CA LEU A 188 -15.70 3.93 7.65
C LEU A 188 -14.66 3.20 8.50
N PHE A 189 -13.56 2.76 7.89
CA PHE A 189 -12.48 2.07 8.62
C PHE A 189 -11.86 2.96 9.68
N LYS A 190 -11.56 4.22 9.37
CA LYS A 190 -11.03 5.20 10.34
C LYS A 190 -11.95 5.37 11.54
N LYS A 191 -13.26 5.54 11.30
CA LYS A 191 -14.26 5.61 12.39
C LYS A 191 -14.32 4.34 13.25
N LYS A 192 -14.15 3.16 12.64
CA LYS A 192 -14.10 1.89 13.38
C LYS A 192 -12.79 1.72 14.15
N LEU A 193 -11.68 2.24 13.63
CA LEU A 193 -10.35 2.16 14.23
C LEU A 193 -10.27 2.84 15.59
N ASP A 194 -11.05 3.91 15.80
CA ASP A 194 -11.22 4.53 17.12
C ASP A 194 -11.78 3.56 18.17
N ASN A 195 -12.59 2.59 17.75
CA ASN A 195 -13.24 1.63 18.64
C ASN A 195 -12.56 0.26 18.68
N TYR A 196 -11.59 0.00 17.79
CA TYR A 196 -10.86 -1.25 17.81
C TYR A 196 -9.81 -1.25 18.92
N GLU A 197 -9.75 -2.35 19.66
CA GLU A 197 -8.63 -2.64 20.56
C GLU A 197 -7.41 -3.07 19.73
N ILE A 198 -6.26 -2.43 20.01
CA ILE A 198 -4.97 -2.80 19.44
C ILE A 198 -4.26 -3.70 20.45
N ASN A 199 -4.18 -4.98 20.08
CA ASN A 199 -3.53 -6.01 20.86
C ASN A 199 -2.10 -6.25 20.35
N TYR A 200 -1.32 -7.06 21.06
CA TYR A 200 0.09 -7.27 20.76
C TYR A 200 0.49 -8.75 20.83
N PHE A 201 1.44 -9.14 19.99
CA PHE A 201 2.13 -10.42 20.07
C PHE A 201 3.60 -10.25 19.63
N ASN A 202 4.44 -11.23 19.93
CA ASN A 202 5.83 -11.23 19.48
C ASN A 202 6.00 -12.15 18.28
N LEU A 203 6.61 -11.64 17.22
CA LEU A 203 7.01 -12.42 16.05
C LEU A 203 8.50 -12.75 16.13
N LYS A 204 8.85 -14.03 16.08
CA LYS A 204 10.25 -14.47 15.95
C LYS A 204 10.69 -14.50 14.50
N PHE A 205 11.76 -13.79 14.17
CA PHE A 205 12.35 -13.79 12.84
C PHE A 205 13.87 -13.58 12.92
N ASN A 206 14.65 -14.47 12.30
CA ASN A 206 16.12 -14.42 12.30
C ASN A 206 16.74 -14.18 13.70
N ASN A 207 16.29 -14.95 14.70
CA ASN A 207 16.71 -14.85 16.11
C ASN A 207 16.42 -13.51 16.79
N LYS A 208 15.60 -12.65 16.18
CA LYS A 208 15.08 -11.41 16.77
C LYS A 208 13.59 -11.56 17.11
N ASN A 209 13.17 -10.88 18.17
CA ASN A 209 11.77 -10.76 18.54
C ASN A 209 11.25 -9.39 18.10
N PHE A 210 10.20 -9.37 17.30
CA PHE A 210 9.52 -8.16 16.87
C PHE A 210 8.18 -8.04 17.59
N LYS A 211 7.96 -6.94 18.32
CA LYS A 211 6.65 -6.66 18.88
C LYS A 211 5.70 -6.21 17.77
N CYS A 212 4.70 -7.02 17.49
CA CYS A 212 3.66 -6.74 16.51
C CYS A 212 2.40 -6.19 17.19
N GLN A 213 1.66 -5.39 16.44
CA GLN A 213 0.32 -4.91 16.77
C GLN A 213 -0.70 -5.71 15.96
N TYR A 214 -1.89 -5.94 16.51
CA TYR A 214 -2.98 -6.47 15.71
C TYR A 214 -4.35 -5.95 16.11
N ILE A 215 -5.24 -5.98 15.11
CA ILE A 215 -6.67 -5.74 15.25
C ILE A 215 -7.39 -7.01 14.83
N TYR A 216 -8.33 -7.46 15.66
CA TYR A 216 -9.21 -8.57 15.32
C TYR A 216 -10.61 -8.05 14.95
N VAL A 217 -11.02 -8.30 13.72
CA VAL A 217 -12.33 -7.93 13.18
C VAL A 217 -13.20 -9.18 13.09
N ARG A 218 -14.13 -9.30 14.04
CA ARG A 218 -15.18 -10.31 14.00
C ARG A 218 -16.34 -9.78 13.16
N GLN A 219 -16.64 -10.42 12.03
CA GLN A 219 -17.80 -10.06 11.22
C GLN A 219 -19.02 -10.84 11.72
N SER A 220 -20.03 -10.10 12.15
CA SER A 220 -21.30 -10.61 12.65
C SER A 220 -22.28 -10.93 11.51
N ILE A 221 -23.38 -11.61 11.82
CA ILE A 221 -24.50 -11.82 10.87
C ILE A 221 -25.10 -10.49 10.45
N TRP A 222 -25.14 -9.49 11.35
CA TRP A 222 -25.55 -8.12 11.03
C TRP A 222 -24.62 -7.44 10.03
N ASP A 223 -23.31 -7.70 10.08
CA ASP A 223 -22.37 -7.20 9.06
C ASP A 223 -22.67 -7.75 7.66
N LYS A 224 -23.20 -8.98 7.54
CA LYS A 224 -23.66 -9.53 6.25
C LYS A 224 -24.89 -8.80 5.71
N ILE A 225 -25.82 -8.40 6.59
CA ILE A 225 -27.01 -7.62 6.22
C ILE A 225 -26.58 -6.19 5.84
N LEU A 226 -25.73 -5.55 6.63
CA LEU A 226 -25.15 -4.24 6.36
C LEU A 226 -24.30 -4.21 5.08
N SER A 227 -23.69 -5.33 4.69
CA SER A 227 -23.00 -5.48 3.41
C SER A 227 -23.92 -5.26 2.22
N LEU A 228 -25.20 -5.64 2.31
CA LEU A 228 -26.19 -5.41 1.24
C LEU A 228 -26.48 -3.92 1.04
N PHE A 229 -26.37 -3.12 2.11
CA PHE A 229 -26.52 -1.66 2.09
C PHE A 229 -25.19 -0.92 1.88
N GLY A 230 -24.08 -1.65 1.72
CA GLY A 230 -22.75 -1.08 1.49
C GLY A 230 -22.09 -0.50 2.75
N GLU A 231 -22.56 -0.87 3.93
CA GLU A 231 -22.06 -0.41 5.24
C GLU A 231 -21.02 -1.36 5.86
N GLU A 232 -20.74 -2.52 5.23
CA GLU A 232 -19.63 -3.41 5.61
C GLU A 232 -18.35 -3.07 4.83
N ILE A 233 -17.17 -3.30 5.43
CA ILE A 233 -15.89 -3.28 4.71
C ILE A 233 -15.62 -4.65 4.11
N GLU A 234 -15.67 -4.72 2.78
CA GLU A 234 -15.35 -5.96 2.05
C GLU A 234 -13.84 -6.30 2.15
N LEU A 235 -13.53 -7.60 2.21
CA LEU A 235 -12.17 -8.15 2.31
C LEU A 235 -11.16 -7.54 1.31
N LYS A 236 -11.62 -7.27 0.08
CA LYS A 236 -10.79 -6.71 -1.00
C LYS A 236 -10.20 -5.31 -0.71
N TYR A 237 -10.71 -4.60 0.30
CA TYR A 237 -10.19 -3.28 0.67
C TYR A 237 -9.11 -3.33 1.76
N TYR A 238 -9.05 -4.39 2.57
CA TYR A 238 -8.13 -4.48 3.70
C TYR A 238 -6.63 -4.34 3.37
N PRO A 239 -6.10 -4.80 2.21
CA PRO A 239 -4.72 -4.50 1.84
C PRO A 239 -4.40 -3.00 1.78
N THR A 240 -5.39 -2.17 1.39
CA THR A 240 -5.24 -0.72 1.43
C THR A 240 -5.46 -0.17 2.84
N LEU A 241 -6.41 -0.74 3.59
CA LEU A 241 -6.76 -0.25 4.94
C LEU A 241 -5.65 -0.50 5.96
N VAL A 242 -4.94 -1.64 5.89
CA VAL A 242 -3.79 -1.89 6.77
C VAL A 242 -2.69 -0.84 6.56
N ASN A 243 -2.49 -0.36 5.33
CA ASN A 243 -1.56 0.75 5.06
C ASN A 243 -2.08 2.09 5.60
N VAL A 244 -3.38 2.35 5.47
CA VAL A 244 -4.01 3.60 5.95
C VAL A 244 -4.05 3.66 7.48
N ALA A 245 -4.09 2.52 8.17
CA ALA A 245 -4.10 2.45 9.63
C ALA A 245 -2.92 3.19 10.27
N TYR A 246 -1.76 3.23 9.60
CA TYR A 246 -0.55 3.94 10.06
C TYR A 246 -0.70 5.47 10.11
N SER A 247 -1.75 6.04 9.51
CA SER A 247 -2.10 7.46 9.68
C SER A 247 -2.81 7.74 11.02
N HIS A 248 -3.27 6.70 11.71
CA HIS A 248 -3.98 6.81 12.98
C HIS A 248 -3.01 6.97 14.16
N GLU A 249 -3.40 7.70 15.19
CA GLU A 249 -2.54 7.94 16.36
C GLU A 249 -2.30 6.69 17.21
N LYS A 250 -3.30 5.80 17.30
CA LYS A 250 -3.21 4.55 18.06
C LYS A 250 -2.24 3.53 17.47
N VAL A 251 -1.90 3.64 16.19
CA VAL A 251 -1.05 2.68 15.48
C VAL A 251 0.40 3.15 15.53
N ASP A 252 1.25 2.37 16.20
CA ASP A 252 2.70 2.61 16.21
C ASP A 252 3.28 2.33 14.82
N PHE A 253 3.83 3.37 14.18
CA PHE A 253 4.32 3.26 12.81
C PHE A 253 5.65 2.50 12.67
N LEU A 254 6.32 2.22 13.79
CA LEU A 254 7.56 1.43 13.87
C LEU A 254 7.32 -0.01 14.33
N ARG A 255 6.06 -0.47 14.31
CA ARG A 255 5.72 -1.88 14.59
C ARG A 255 4.94 -2.49 13.43
N PRO A 256 5.16 -3.76 13.09
CA PRO A 256 4.29 -4.47 12.17
C PRO A 256 2.84 -4.48 12.68
N LEU A 257 1.89 -4.26 11.78
CA LEU A 257 0.45 -4.30 12.09
C LEU A 257 -0.20 -5.43 11.34
N PHE A 258 -1.02 -6.22 12.03
CA PHE A 258 -1.86 -7.26 11.48
C PHE A 258 -3.34 -6.89 11.65
N ILE A 259 -4.15 -7.14 10.64
CA ILE A 259 -5.60 -7.11 10.72
C ILE A 259 -6.10 -8.51 10.37
N PHE A 260 -6.70 -9.15 11.37
CA PHE A 260 -7.29 -10.47 11.25
C PHE A 260 -8.80 -10.30 11.06
N VAL A 261 -9.35 -10.84 9.96
CA VAL A 261 -10.78 -10.77 9.66
C VAL A 261 -11.34 -12.18 9.64
N ASN A 262 -12.29 -12.46 10.53
CA ASN A 262 -12.93 -13.78 10.63
C ASN A 262 -14.21 -13.86 9.80
N LYS A 263 -14.23 -14.74 8.78
CA LYS A 263 -15.42 -15.14 8.00
C LYS A 263 -15.65 -16.67 7.98
N GLY A 264 -15.07 -17.40 8.93
CA GLY A 264 -14.92 -18.87 8.89
C GLY A 264 -13.45 -19.19 9.07
N ASP A 265 -12.67 -18.96 8.01
CA ASP A 265 -11.21 -18.87 8.06
C ASP A 265 -10.76 -17.45 8.47
N ILE A 266 -9.50 -17.31 8.86
CA ILE A 266 -8.90 -16.01 9.22
C ILE A 266 -8.20 -15.42 8.00
N SER A 267 -8.81 -14.41 7.38
CA SER A 267 -8.12 -13.58 6.39
C SER A 267 -7.14 -12.65 7.11
N VAL A 268 -5.88 -12.70 6.70
CA VAL A 268 -4.78 -11.94 7.30
C VAL A 268 -4.36 -10.83 6.36
N TYR A 269 -4.27 -9.62 6.87
CA TYR A 269 -3.70 -8.46 6.18
C TYR A 269 -2.68 -7.82 7.09
N ALA A 270 -1.43 -7.76 6.68
CA ALA A 270 -0.38 -7.21 7.50
C ALA A 270 0.43 -6.15 6.76
N LYS A 271 1.04 -5.23 7.51
CA LYS A 271 2.06 -4.33 7.01
C LYS A 271 3.30 -4.44 7.89
N VAL A 272 4.46 -4.61 7.26
CA VAL A 272 5.76 -4.37 7.88
C VAL A 272 6.19 -2.97 7.46
N PRO A 273 6.45 -2.04 8.41
CA PRO A 273 7.00 -0.73 8.09
C PRO A 273 8.29 -0.87 7.30
N LYS A 274 8.46 -0.06 6.24
CA LYS A 274 9.64 -0.18 5.39
C LYS A 274 10.94 0.06 6.15
N LEU A 275 10.97 0.91 7.18
CA LEU A 275 12.14 1.09 8.04
C LEU A 275 12.60 -0.22 8.68
N ILE A 276 11.66 -1.02 9.21
CA ILE A 276 11.98 -2.31 9.82
C ILE A 276 12.46 -3.29 8.74
N TYR A 277 11.82 -3.30 7.58
CA TYR A 277 12.25 -4.13 6.45
C TYR A 277 13.69 -3.77 6.00
N LEU A 278 14.00 -2.49 5.85
CA LEU A 278 15.33 -2.02 5.41
C LEU A 278 16.42 -2.35 6.44
N LYS A 279 16.13 -2.11 7.73
CA LYS A 279 17.09 -2.31 8.81
C LYS A 279 17.31 -3.79 9.15
N ASP A 280 16.23 -4.57 9.26
CA ASP A 280 16.27 -5.92 9.82
C ASP A 280 15.93 -7.02 8.81
N GLY A 281 15.55 -6.66 7.58
CA GLY A 281 15.12 -7.63 6.56
C GLY A 281 13.80 -8.33 6.89
N LEU A 282 13.03 -7.82 7.86
CA LEU A 282 11.82 -8.47 8.34
C LEU A 282 10.82 -8.66 7.19
N THR A 283 10.52 -9.91 6.88
CA THR A 283 9.48 -10.29 5.93
C THR A 283 8.52 -11.28 6.55
N LEU A 284 7.25 -11.27 6.10
CA LEU A 284 6.21 -12.20 6.56
C LEU A 284 5.96 -13.36 5.58
N ASN A 285 6.78 -13.52 4.54
CA ASN A 285 6.59 -14.61 3.57
C ASN A 285 6.73 -16.00 4.19
N HIS A 286 7.58 -16.16 5.22
CA HIS A 286 7.72 -17.39 6.00
C HIS A 286 6.45 -17.80 6.74
N LEU A 287 5.45 -16.90 6.83
CA LEU A 287 4.15 -17.16 7.43
C LEU A 287 3.07 -17.52 6.39
N ASN A 288 3.46 -17.91 5.17
CA ASN A 288 2.58 -18.17 4.04
C ASN A 288 1.74 -16.94 3.62
N LEU A 289 2.26 -15.74 3.85
CA LEU A 289 1.67 -14.49 3.36
C LEU A 289 2.38 -14.01 2.08
N ARG A 290 1.61 -13.45 1.15
CA ARG A 290 2.12 -12.94 -0.13
C ARG A 290 2.31 -11.43 -0.08
N GLY A 291 3.36 -10.92 -0.74
CA GLY A 291 3.73 -9.50 -0.75
C GLY A 291 5.11 -9.25 -0.11
N LYS A 292 5.53 -7.97 -0.02
CA LYS A 292 6.87 -7.55 0.46
C LYS A 292 6.89 -6.46 1.55
N CYS A 293 5.82 -5.67 1.66
CA CYS A 293 5.65 -4.70 2.76
C CYS A 293 4.20 -4.66 3.22
N ILE A 294 3.27 -4.84 2.28
CA ILE A 294 1.87 -5.18 2.56
C ILE A 294 1.71 -6.65 2.21
N TYR A 295 1.24 -7.42 3.19
CA TYR A 295 1.12 -8.86 3.14
C TYR A 295 -0.33 -9.27 3.26
N PHE A 296 -0.72 -10.33 2.56
CA PHE A 296 -2.05 -10.88 2.66
C PHE A 296 -2.10 -12.39 2.39
N GLY A 297 -3.03 -13.07 3.07
CA GLY A 297 -3.23 -14.51 2.99
C GLY A 297 -4.44 -14.95 3.80
N ASN A 298 -4.61 -16.26 3.94
CA ASN A 298 -5.57 -16.84 4.86
C ASN A 298 -4.83 -17.83 5.76
N TRP A 299 -5.22 -17.89 7.02
CA TRP A 299 -4.77 -18.88 7.99
C TRP A 299 -5.96 -19.69 8.50
N GLU A 300 -5.65 -20.92 8.90
CA GLU A 300 -6.51 -21.72 9.75
C GLU A 300 -6.72 -21.02 11.09
N LYS A 301 -7.87 -21.27 11.72
CA LYS A 301 -8.29 -20.57 12.93
C LYS A 301 -7.37 -20.91 14.11
N GLU A 302 -6.87 -22.13 14.15
CA GLU A 302 -5.98 -22.69 15.16
C GLU A 302 -4.72 -21.86 15.26
N ARG A 303 -4.10 -21.50 14.12
CA ARG A 303 -2.91 -20.65 14.08
C ARG A 303 -3.16 -19.26 14.68
N PHE A 304 -4.35 -18.70 14.49
CA PHE A 304 -4.72 -17.44 15.14
C PHE A 304 -4.93 -17.62 16.65
N LEU A 305 -5.54 -18.73 17.08
CA LEU A 305 -5.70 -19.04 18.51
C LEU A 305 -4.34 -19.18 19.22
N GLU A 306 -3.33 -19.75 18.56
CA GLU A 306 -1.98 -19.80 19.13
C GLU A 306 -1.41 -18.40 19.44
N ILE A 307 -1.69 -17.40 18.60
CA ILE A 307 -1.29 -16.01 18.88
C ILE A 307 -2.02 -15.48 20.11
N ILE A 308 -3.32 -15.76 20.23
CA ILE A 308 -4.14 -15.30 21.36
C ILE A 308 -3.70 -15.96 22.67
N GLU A 309 -3.38 -17.25 22.64
CA GLU A 309 -3.02 -18.04 23.82
C GLU A 309 -1.57 -17.85 24.25
N LYS A 310 -0.63 -17.91 23.29
CA LYS A 310 0.81 -17.91 23.57
C LYS A 310 1.43 -16.53 23.45
N GLY A 311 0.75 -15.58 22.79
CA GLY A 311 1.29 -14.23 22.54
C GLY A 311 2.53 -14.21 21.65
N VAL A 312 2.82 -15.31 20.94
CA VAL A 312 4.03 -15.50 20.14
C VAL A 312 3.69 -16.19 18.83
N LEU A 313 4.34 -15.75 17.74
CA LEU A 313 4.33 -16.37 16.42
C LEU A 313 5.76 -16.72 15.97
#